data_AF-A0A2M7MYT3-F1
#
_entry.id   AF-A0A2M7MYT3-F1
#
_cell.length_a   1.000
_cell.length_b   1.000
_cell.length_c   1.000
_cell.angle_alpha   90.00
_cell.angle_beta   90.00
_cell.angle_gamma   90.00
#
_symmetry.space_group_name_H-M   'P 1'
#
loop_
_entity.id
_entity.type
_entity.pdbx_description
1 polymer ?
#
loop_
_entity_poly.entity_id
_entity_poly.type
_entity_poly.pdbx_seq_one_letter_code
_entity_poly.pdbx_strand_id
1 'polypeptide(L)' 'MDVVMNLLFNSPIGLLSLFTIGFIIVMGLFIWAKLAKKSHES' A
#
# COMPACT_ATOMS: atom_id res chain seq x y z
N MET A 1 -20.89 -9.05 6.39
CA MET A 1 -19.55 -8.58 5.96
C MET A 1 -19.62 -7.73 4.69
N ASP A 2 -20.81 -7.44 4.17
CA ASP A 2 -21.01 -6.74 2.89
C ASP A 2 -20.91 -5.22 2.98
N VAL A 3 -21.28 -4.63 4.12
CA VAL A 3 -21.31 -3.16 4.27
C VAL A 3 -19.92 -2.55 4.19
N VAL A 4 -18.91 -3.20 4.78
CA VAL A 4 -17.53 -2.68 4.80
C VAL A 4 -16.87 -2.77 3.43
N MET A 5 -17.02 -3.89 2.70
CA MET A 5 -16.49 -3.98 1.34
C MET A 5 -17.25 -3.12 0.34
N ASN A 6 -18.55 -2.95 0.52
CA ASN A 6 -19.32 -2.04 -0.30
C ASN A 6 -18.90 -0.58 -0.04
N LEU A 7 -18.59 -0.20 1.20
CA LEU A 7 -18.06 1.13 1.50
C LEU A 7 -16.62 1.32 0.99
N LEU A 8 -15.78 0.27 1.01
CA LEU A 8 -14.42 0.34 0.48
C LEU A 8 -14.39 0.47 -1.06
N PHE A 9 -15.30 -0.17 -1.78
CA PHE A 9 -15.28 -0.18 -3.25
C PHE A 9 -16.28 0.77 -3.93
N ASN A 10 -17.44 1.05 -3.33
CA ASN A 10 -18.47 1.93 -3.92
C ASN A 10 -18.48 3.36 -3.37
N SER A 11 -17.61 3.68 -2.39
CA SER A 11 -17.47 5.06 -1.90
C SER A 11 -16.15 5.68 -2.35
N PRO A 12 -16.12 6.96 -2.75
CA PRO A 12 -14.88 7.69 -3.07
C PRO A 12 -13.83 7.61 -1.96
N ILE A 13 -14.28 7.57 -0.70
CA ILE A 13 -13.41 7.45 0.47
C ILE A 13 -12.72 6.08 0.55
N GLY A 14 -13.43 5.03 0.11
CA GLY A 14 -12.95 3.66 0.12
C GLY A 14 -11.84 3.45 -0.91
N LEU A 15 -12.00 4.02 -2.10
CA LEU A 15 -10.98 3.99 -3.16
C LEU A 15 -9.70 4.74 -2.75
N LEU A 16 -9.84 5.90 -2.08
CA LEU A 16 -8.71 6.63 -1.50
C LEU A 16 -7.99 5.81 -0.41
N SER A 17 -8.73 5.09 0.42
CA SER A 17 -8.17 4.19 1.45
C SER A 17 -7.42 3.02 0.82
N LEU A 18 -8.00 2.37 -0.20
CA LEU A 18 -7.35 1.30 -0.98
C LEU A 18 -6.05 1.77 -1.63
N PHE A 19 -6.07 2.96 -2.24
CA PHE A 19 -4.87 3.57 -2.83
C PHE A 19 -3.80 3.84 -1.76
N THR A 20 -4.20 4.37 -0.61
CA THR A 20 -3.29 4.65 0.51
C THR A 20 -2.63 3.37 1.05
N ILE A 21 -3.41 2.31 1.24
CA ILE A 21 -2.91 1.01 1.69
C ILE A 21 -1.93 0.44 0.66
N GLY A 22 -2.28 0.46 -0.63
CA GLY A 22 -1.39 0.03 -1.70
C GLY A 22 -0.09 0.84 -1.74
N PHE A 23 -0.19 2.16 -1.59
CA PHE A 23 0.97 3.06 -1.57
C PHE A 23 1.91 2.74 -0.41
N ILE A 24 1.40 2.51 0.80
CA ILE A 24 2.21 2.15 1.97
C ILE A 24 2.96 0.84 1.74
N ILE A 25 2.29 -0.17 1.17
CA ILE A 25 2.90 -1.47 0.86
C ILE A 25 4.03 -1.30 -0.17
N VAL A 26 3.77 -0.59 -1.27
CA VAL A 26 4.77 -0.32 -2.30
C VAL A 26 5.94 0.48 -1.75
N MET A 27 5.68 1.51 -0.94
CA MET A 27 6.72 2.34 -0.33
C MET A 27 7.58 1.53 0.65
N GLY A 28 6.97 0.65 1.45
CA GLY A 28 7.69 -0.26 2.34
C GLY A 28 8.59 -1.24 1.57
N LEU A 29 8.06 -1.87 0.52
CA LEU A 29 8.84 -2.74 -0.35
C LEU A 29 9.96 -1.99 -1.09
N PHE A 30 9.70 -0.77 -1.54
CA PHE A 30 10.68 0.08 -2.20
C PHE A 30 11.84 0.45 -1.26
N ILE A 31 11.52 0.85 -0.03
CA ILE A 31 12.53 1.17 0.99
C ILE A 31 13.34 -0.09 1.35
N TRP A 32 12.67 -1.24 1.54
CA TRP A 32 13.34 -2.51 1.80
C TRP A 32 14.28 -2.91 0.66
N ALA A 33 13.80 -2.87 -0.59
CA ALA A 33 14.60 -3.18 -1.76
C ALA A 33 15.80 -2.23 -1.91
N LYS A 34 15.61 -0.94 -1.65
CA LYS A 34 16.68 0.06 -1.71
C LYS A 34 17.72 -0.15 -0.60
N LEU A 35 17.30 -0.45 0.63
CA LEU A 35 18.18 -0.76 1.75
C LEU A 35 18.95 -2.07 1.51
N ALA A 36 18.26 -3.13 1.06
CA ALA A 36 18.88 -4.41 0.73
C ALA A 36 19.92 -4.26 -0.38
N LYS A 37 19.63 -3.46 -1.41
CA LYS A 37 20.58 -3.17 -2.49
C LYS A 37 21.80 -2.39 -2.01
N LYS A 38 21.62 -1.40 -1.12
CA LYS A 38 22.72 -0.62 -0.53
C LYS A 38 23.61 -1.46 0.41
N SER A 39 23.02 -2.46 1.08
CA SER A 39 23.76 -3.41 1.93
C SER A 39 24.61 -4.39 1.13
N HIS A 40 24.27 -4.68 -0.13
CA HIS A 40 25.01 -5.59 -1.01
C HIS A 40 26.16 -4.89 -1.75
N GLU A 41 26.28 -3.57 -1.64
CA GLU A 41 27.39 -2.76 -2.16
C GLU A 41 28.46 -2.46 -1.09
N SER A 42 28.38 -3.08 0.10
CA SER A 42 29.37 -2.95 1.20
C SER A 42 30.26 -4.17 1.32
#